data_AF-A0A975CL42-F1
#
_entry.id   AF-A0A975CL42-F1
#
_cell.length_a   1.000
_cell.length_b   1.000
_cell.length_c   1.000
_cell.angle_alpha   90.00
_cell.angle_beta   90.00
_cell.angle_gamma   90.00
#
_symmetry.space_group_name_H-M   'P 1'
#
loop_
_entity.id
_entity.type
_entity.pdbx_description
1 polymer ?
#
loop_
_entity_poly.entity_id
_entity_poly.type
_entity_poly.pdbx_seq_one_letter_code
_entity_poly.pdbx_strand_id
1 'polypeptide(L)'
;MKNFELFVDEIVSKWFSEKKAILESAGLAGISNRETGDLVEDYILRKIKGLPQNYIGKKSKGSRTPIDVFAVARRGRYWHIMLIQVKSSEYKDKIYKLNQNEIKVLNEFAKFFKKEFTLSKLLRNYKDSSIMFSTGYAGVF
;
A
#
# COMPACT_ATOMS: atom_id res chain seq x y z
N MET A 1 12.92 8.58 -1.84
CA MET A 1 13.76 7.51 -1.27
C MET A 1 14.20 6.64 -2.42
N LYS A 2 15.51 6.58 -2.72
CA LYS A 2 16.03 5.80 -3.85
C LYS A 2 15.70 4.32 -3.64
N ASN A 3 15.33 3.62 -4.71
CA ASN A 3 14.95 2.19 -4.71
C ASN A 3 13.64 1.83 -4.00
N PHE A 4 12.82 2.80 -3.58
CA PHE A 4 11.56 2.51 -2.89
C PHE A 4 10.61 1.63 -3.72
N GLU A 5 10.47 1.90 -5.02
CA GLU A 5 9.58 1.13 -5.90
C GLU A 5 10.07 -0.31 -6.13
N LEU A 6 11.38 -0.54 -6.11
CA LEU A 6 11.98 -1.88 -6.18
C LEU A 6 11.76 -2.64 -4.87
N PHE A 7 11.90 -1.95 -3.74
CA PHE A 7 11.57 -2.52 -2.44
C PHE A 7 10.09 -2.91 -2.36
N VAL A 8 9.17 -2.09 -2.88
CA VAL A 8 7.74 -2.44 -2.95
C VAL A 8 7.53 -3.73 -3.75
N ASP A 9 8.21 -3.92 -4.89
CA ASP A 9 8.09 -5.16 -5.67
C ASP A 9 8.57 -6.39 -4.90
N GLU A 10 9.69 -6.27 -4.18
CA GLU A 10 10.24 -7.32 -3.32
C GLU A 10 9.25 -7.69 -2.21
N ILE A 11 8.68 -6.69 -1.54
CA ILE A 11 7.72 -6.87 -0.45
C ILE A 11 6.42 -7.50 -0.91
N VAL A 12 5.87 -7.03 -2.03
CA VAL A 12 4.64 -7.58 -2.61
C VAL A 12 4.85 -9.06 -2.95
N SER A 13 5.99 -9.39 -3.56
CA SER A 13 6.33 -10.77 -3.92
C SER A 13 6.51 -11.65 -2.69
N LYS A 14 7.26 -11.17 -1.69
CA LYS A 14 7.54 -11.90 -0.44
C LYS A 14 6.28 -12.14 0.39
N TRP A 15 5.44 -11.11 0.55
CA TRP A 15 4.16 -11.25 1.26
C TRP A 15 3.26 -12.29 0.57
N PHE A 16 3.13 -12.20 -0.76
CA PHE A 16 2.29 -13.13 -1.50
C PHE A 16 2.76 -14.59 -1.36
N SER A 17 4.07 -14.83 -1.38
CA SER A 17 4.61 -16.19 -1.18
C SER A 17 4.43 -16.70 0.25
N GLU A 18 4.61 -15.85 1.27
CA GLU A 18 4.62 -16.28 2.67
C GLU A 18 3.22 -16.33 3.30
N LYS A 19 2.29 -15.50 2.81
CA LYS A 19 1.00 -15.23 3.47
C LYS A 19 -0.20 -15.48 2.57
N LYS A 20 -0.04 -16.33 1.54
CA LYS A 20 -1.10 -16.71 0.60
C LYS A 20 -2.41 -17.15 1.30
N ALA A 21 -2.32 -18.01 2.32
CA ALA A 21 -3.48 -18.48 3.08
C ALA A 21 -4.22 -17.35 3.85
N ILE A 22 -3.49 -16.32 4.30
CA ILE A 22 -4.09 -15.14 4.95
C ILE A 22 -4.86 -14.29 3.92
N LEU A 23 -4.34 -14.17 2.70
CA LEU A 23 -5.01 -13.44 1.62
C LEU A 23 -6.28 -14.16 1.15
N GLU A 24 -6.21 -15.49 1.02
CA GLU A 24 -7.34 -16.33 0.62
C GLU A 24 -8.48 -16.25 1.65
N SER A 25 -8.15 -16.40 2.95
CA SER A 25 -9.16 -16.28 4.03
C SER A 25 -9.77 -14.88 4.18
N ALA A 26 -9.07 -13.84 3.74
CA ALA A 26 -9.56 -12.46 3.76
C ALA A 26 -10.34 -12.04 2.51
N GLY A 27 -10.55 -12.95 1.54
CA GLY A 27 -11.23 -12.64 0.29
C GLY A 27 -10.46 -11.69 -0.64
N LEU A 28 -9.17 -11.44 -0.36
CA LEU A 28 -8.29 -10.60 -1.16
C LEU A 28 -7.82 -11.30 -2.45
N ALA A 29 -8.08 -12.60 -2.58
CA ALA A 29 -7.79 -13.41 -3.77
C ALA A 29 -8.93 -13.45 -4.81
N GLY A 30 -10.02 -12.72 -4.60
CA GLY A 30 -11.20 -12.73 -5.47
C GLY A 30 -11.01 -11.99 -6.81
N ILE A 31 -11.80 -12.37 -7.81
CA ILE A 31 -11.88 -11.66 -9.10
C ILE A 31 -12.64 -10.34 -8.87
N SER A 32 -11.90 -9.26 -8.66
CA SER A 32 -12.47 -7.91 -8.70
C SER A 32 -12.69 -7.47 -10.14
N ASN A 33 -13.56 -6.48 -10.36
CA ASN A 33 -13.70 -5.81 -11.64
C ASN A 33 -12.41 -5.01 -11.90
N ARG A 34 -11.42 -5.70 -12.46
CA ARG A 34 -10.00 -5.31 -12.43
C ARG A 34 -9.74 -3.99 -13.12
N GLU A 35 -10.44 -3.73 -14.23
CA GLU A 35 -10.32 -2.48 -15.00
C GLU A 35 -10.79 -1.27 -14.17
N THR A 36 -11.95 -1.35 -13.51
CA THR A 36 -12.45 -0.29 -12.65
C THR A 36 -11.55 -0.08 -11.43
N GLY A 37 -11.04 -1.17 -10.83
CA GLY A 37 -10.07 -1.10 -9.74
C GLY A 37 -8.79 -0.38 -10.14
N ASP A 38 -8.22 -0.76 -11.28
CA ASP A 38 -6.99 -0.16 -11.81
C ASP A 38 -7.12 1.35 -12.06
N LEU A 39 -8.25 1.80 -12.64
CA LEU A 39 -8.54 3.21 -12.89
C LEU A 39 -8.64 4.02 -11.59
N VAL A 40 -9.26 3.45 -10.56
CA VAL A 40 -9.43 4.11 -9.26
C VAL A 40 -8.09 4.21 -8.53
N GLU A 41 -7.29 3.14 -8.55
CA GLU A 41 -5.94 3.17 -8.00
C GLU A 41 -5.05 4.19 -8.72
N ASP A 42 -5.18 4.31 -10.05
CA ASP A 42 -4.47 5.33 -10.84
C ASP A 42 -4.92 6.76 -10.50
N TYR A 43 -6.22 6.95 -10.25
CA TYR A 43 -6.75 8.23 -9.77
C TYR A 43 -6.14 8.62 -8.41
N ILE A 44 -6.11 7.70 -7.45
CA ILE A 44 -5.51 7.92 -6.13
C ILE A 44 -4.02 8.19 -6.26
N LEU A 45 -3.31 7.41 -7.06
CA LEU A 45 -1.88 7.60 -7.28
C LEU A 45 -1.57 8.98 -7.88
N ARG A 46 -2.38 9.44 -8.85
CA ARG A 46 -2.26 10.77 -9.43
C ARG A 46 -2.49 11.87 -8.38
N LYS A 47 -3.49 11.72 -7.51
CA LYS A 47 -3.74 12.67 -6.42
C LYS A 47 -2.57 12.74 -5.44
N ILE A 48 -2.00 11.60 -5.06
CA ILE A 48 -0.83 11.53 -4.16
C ILE A 48 0.39 12.19 -4.80
N LYS A 49 0.68 11.89 -6.07
CA LYS A 49 1.79 12.49 -6.81
C LYS A 49 1.64 14.01 -6.98
N GLY A 50 0.41 14.51 -7.02
CA GLY A 50 0.10 15.95 -7.06
C GLY A 50 0.23 16.68 -5.72
N LEU A 51 0.55 16.00 -4.62
CA LEU A 51 0.76 16.65 -3.32
C LEU A 51 2.06 17.47 -3.31
N PRO A 52 2.13 18.60 -2.57
CA PRO A 52 3.30 19.49 -2.57
C PRO A 52 4.62 18.84 -2.15
N GLN A 53 4.56 17.71 -1.43
CA GLN A 53 5.73 16.98 -0.96
C GLN A 53 6.37 16.07 -2.03
N ASN A 54 5.86 16.09 -3.27
CA ASN A 54 6.38 15.33 -4.41
C ASN A 54 6.53 13.84 -4.10
N TYR A 55 5.42 13.19 -3.74
CA TYR A 55 5.42 11.77 -3.45
C TYR A 55 5.82 10.94 -4.67
N ILE A 56 6.74 10.02 -4.46
CA ILE A 56 6.98 8.90 -5.36
C ILE A 56 6.01 7.81 -4.93
N GLY A 57 5.25 7.24 -5.86
CA GLY A 57 4.29 6.20 -5.52
C GLY A 57 4.05 5.21 -6.64
N LYS A 58 3.56 4.03 -6.25
CA LYS A 58 3.39 2.86 -7.08
C LYS A 58 2.21 2.01 -6.64
N LYS A 59 1.52 1.39 -7.60
CA LYS A 59 0.44 0.42 -7.36
C LYS A 59 1.00 -0.97 -7.05
N SER A 60 0.30 -1.72 -6.20
CA SER A 60 0.54 -3.15 -6.01
C SER A 60 -0.02 -3.91 -7.22
N LYS A 61 0.76 -4.82 -7.80
CA LYS A 61 0.27 -5.59 -8.96
C LYS A 61 -0.58 -6.77 -8.50
N GLY A 62 -1.84 -6.80 -8.92
CA GLY A 62 -2.70 -7.99 -8.86
C GLY A 62 -3.19 -8.35 -7.46
N SER A 63 -3.50 -7.36 -6.63
CA SER A 63 -4.11 -7.54 -5.28
C SER A 63 -3.36 -8.54 -4.39
N ARG A 64 -2.03 -8.58 -4.55
CA ARG A 64 -1.14 -9.51 -3.85
C ARG A 64 -0.83 -9.08 -2.41
N THR A 65 -1.29 -7.90 -2.02
CA THR A 65 -1.17 -7.33 -0.67
C THR A 65 -2.48 -6.63 -0.32
N PRO A 66 -2.81 -6.43 0.98
CA PRO A 66 -3.97 -5.63 1.38
C PRO A 66 -3.81 -4.12 1.07
N ILE A 67 -2.68 -3.72 0.47
CA ILE A 67 -2.35 -2.37 0.09
C ILE A 67 -2.35 -2.30 -1.43
N ASP A 68 -3.05 -1.31 -1.98
CA ASP A 68 -3.17 -1.11 -3.42
C ASP A 68 -2.19 -0.02 -3.88
N VAL A 69 -1.94 1.00 -3.06
CA VAL A 69 -1.02 2.10 -3.38
C VAL A 69 0.01 2.31 -2.28
N PHE A 70 1.28 2.33 -2.68
CA PHE A 70 2.43 2.65 -1.86
C PHE A 70 2.97 4.02 -2.27
N ALA A 71 3.30 4.88 -1.31
CA ALA A 71 3.94 6.15 -1.63
C ALA A 71 4.95 6.58 -0.58
N VAL A 72 5.97 7.32 -1.00
CA VAL A 72 7.02 7.86 -0.13
C VAL A 72 7.37 9.30 -0.50
N ALA A 73 7.57 10.14 0.50
CA ALA A 73 8.11 11.49 0.33
C ALA A 73 9.02 11.90 1.48
N ARG A 74 9.90 12.86 1.21
CA ARG A 74 10.66 13.56 2.25
C ARG A 74 9.76 14.67 2.81
N ARG A 75 9.47 14.66 4.11
CA ARG A 75 8.69 15.70 4.79
C ARG A 75 9.52 16.37 5.86
N GLY A 76 10.22 17.46 5.49
CA GLY A 76 11.08 18.20 6.39
C GLY A 76 12.16 17.30 6.99
N ARG A 77 11.97 16.86 8.24
CA ARG A 77 12.93 16.05 9.02
C ARG A 77 12.71 14.54 8.96
N TYR A 78 11.57 14.04 8.46
CA TYR A 78 11.31 12.59 8.35
C TYR A 78 10.96 12.15 6.91
N TRP A 79 11.06 10.84 6.64
CA TRP A 79 10.47 10.21 5.46
C TRP A 79 9.07 9.74 5.81
N HIS A 80 8.08 10.09 5.00
CA HIS A 80 6.71 9.60 5.17
C HIS A 80 6.45 8.50 4.14
N ILE A 81 6.09 7.31 4.61
CA ILE A 81 5.62 6.20 3.79
C ILE A 81 4.12 6.00 4.02
N MET A 82 3.33 6.08 2.95
CA MET A 82 1.89 5.81 2.94
C MET A 82 1.63 4.43 2.36
N LEU A 83 0.85 3.63 3.09
CA LEU A 83 0.33 2.33 2.68
C LEU A 83 -1.20 2.47 2.59
N ILE A 84 -1.74 2.52 1.38
CA ILE A 84 -3.14 2.88 1.14
C ILE A 84 -3.88 1.70 0.52
N GLN A 85 -4.95 1.29 1.18
CA GLN A 85 -5.95 0.41 0.59
C GLN A 85 -7.03 1.26 -0.09
N VAL A 86 -7.39 0.89 -1.31
CA VAL A 86 -8.34 1.60 -2.15
C VAL A 86 -9.62 0.75 -2.25
N LYS A 87 -10.77 1.39 -2.08
CA LYS A 87 -12.06 0.78 -2.43
C LYS A 87 -12.88 1.77 -3.24
N SER A 88 -13.60 1.28 -4.21
CA SER A 88 -14.51 2.06 -5.04
C SER A 88 -15.94 1.63 -4.88
N SER A 89 -16.86 2.56 -5.16
CA SER A 89 -18.28 2.29 -5.31
C SER A 89 -18.88 3.27 -6.30
N GLU A 90 -19.89 2.87 -7.06
CA GLU A 90 -20.63 3.78 -7.93
C GLU A 90 -21.42 4.83 -7.13
N TYR A 91 -21.71 4.54 -5.86
CA TYR A 91 -22.51 5.39 -4.98
C TYR A 91 -21.71 5.77 -3.74
N LYS A 92 -21.66 7.08 -3.44
CA LYS A 92 -20.89 7.65 -2.32
C LYS A 92 -21.25 7.02 -0.96
N ASP A 93 -22.51 6.71 -0.74
CA ASP A 93 -23.04 6.09 0.48
C ASP A 93 -22.77 4.58 0.58
N LYS A 94 -22.34 3.96 -0.53
CA LYS A 94 -22.02 2.53 -0.63
C LYS A 94 -20.53 2.24 -0.72
N ILE A 95 -19.67 3.21 -0.38
CA ILE A 95 -18.22 3.00 -0.27
C ILE A 95 -17.96 1.90 0.77
N TYR A 96 -17.35 0.79 0.34
CA TYR A 96 -17.14 -0.40 1.17
C TYR A 96 -16.25 -0.10 2.38
N LYS A 97 -16.77 -0.31 3.59
CA LYS A 97 -15.99 -0.17 4.83
C LYS A 97 -15.26 -1.47 5.14
N LEU A 98 -13.97 -1.36 5.48
CA LEU A 98 -13.18 -2.51 5.89
C LEU A 98 -13.78 -3.18 7.13
N ASN A 99 -13.90 -4.49 7.09
CA ASN A 99 -14.30 -5.28 8.24
C ASN A 99 -13.10 -5.53 9.19
N GLN A 100 -13.37 -6.08 10.38
CA GLN A 100 -12.33 -6.31 11.39
C GLN A 100 -11.20 -7.24 10.91
N ASN A 101 -11.51 -8.25 10.08
CA ASN A 101 -10.51 -9.16 9.53
C ASN A 101 -9.61 -8.44 8.51
N GLU A 102 -10.18 -7.64 7.61
CA GLU A 102 -9.39 -6.84 6.67
C GLU A 102 -8.49 -5.83 7.40
N ILE A 103 -9.00 -5.17 8.43
CA ILE A 103 -8.21 -4.26 9.28
C ILE A 103 -7.06 -5.02 9.95
N LYS A 104 -7.30 -6.25 10.44
CA LYS A 104 -6.26 -7.09 11.03
C LYS A 104 -5.18 -7.44 9.99
N VAL A 105 -5.56 -7.85 8.79
CA VAL A 105 -4.62 -8.18 7.70
C VAL A 105 -3.82 -6.96 7.25
N LEU A 106 -4.46 -5.78 7.14
CA LEU A 106 -3.79 -4.51 6.87
C LEU A 106 -2.72 -4.19 7.92
N ASN A 107 -3.06 -4.38 9.20
CA ASN A 107 -2.12 -4.15 10.32
C ASN A 107 -0.98 -5.17 10.34
N GLU A 108 -1.25 -6.44 10.04
CA GLU A 108 -0.22 -7.47 9.90
C GLU A 108 0.73 -7.16 8.75
N PHE A 109 0.21 -6.73 7.60
CA PHE A 109 1.02 -6.29 6.47
C PHE A 109 1.86 -5.07 6.83
N ALA A 110 1.33 -4.08 7.54
CA ALA A 110 2.09 -2.91 7.96
C ALA A 110 3.25 -3.27 8.90
N LYS A 111 3.04 -4.20 9.83
CA LYS A 111 4.10 -4.74 10.72
C LYS A 111 5.17 -5.48 9.89
N PHE A 112 4.75 -6.31 8.94
CA PHE A 112 5.64 -6.99 8.01
C PHE A 112 6.47 -6.00 7.18
N PHE A 113 5.82 -5.02 6.54
CA PHE A 113 6.47 -3.98 5.75
C PHE A 113 7.55 -3.25 6.55
N LYS A 114 7.23 -2.86 7.80
CA LYS A 114 8.18 -2.18 8.70
C LYS A 114 9.36 -3.08 9.06
N LYS A 115 9.13 -4.37 9.34
CA LYS A 115 10.20 -5.34 9.63
C LYS A 115 11.10 -5.52 8.42
N GLU A 116 10.54 -5.72 7.24
CA GLU A 116 11.33 -5.94 6.03
C GLU A 116 12.08 -4.68 5.58
N PHE A 117 11.52 -3.49 5.86
CA PHE A 117 12.19 -2.22 5.63
C PHE A 117 13.54 -2.16 6.36
N THR A 118 13.59 -2.56 7.64
CA THR A 118 14.83 -2.51 8.43
C THR A 118 15.86 -3.55 7.98
N LEU A 119 15.40 -4.65 7.39
CA LEU A 119 16.25 -5.72 6.86
C LEU A 119 16.74 -5.42 5.43
N SER A 120 16.00 -4.61 4.66
CA SER A 120 16.25 -4.39 3.24
C SER A 120 17.66 -3.89 2.92
N LYS A 121 18.31 -4.54 1.96
CA LYS A 121 19.56 -4.07 1.35
C LYS A 121 19.33 -2.89 0.41
N LEU A 122 18.17 -2.86 -0.27
CA LEU A 122 17.78 -1.79 -1.21
C LEU A 122 17.67 -0.42 -0.52
N LEU A 123 17.26 -0.43 0.75
CA LEU A 123 17.01 0.75 1.57
C LEU A 123 18.05 0.97 2.68
N ARG A 124 19.23 0.34 2.57
CA ARG A 124 20.26 0.39 3.63
C ARG A 124 20.65 1.81 4.05
N ASN A 125 20.65 2.76 3.11
CA ASN A 125 21.02 4.16 3.36
C ASN A 125 19.95 4.95 4.14
N TYR A 126 18.80 4.33 4.42
CA TYR A 126 17.67 4.96 5.09
C TYR A 126 17.36 4.33 6.46
N LYS A 127 18.16 3.36 6.92
CA LYS A 127 17.92 2.62 8.17
C LYS A 127 17.92 3.52 9.41
N ASP A 128 18.81 4.51 9.44
CA ASP A 128 18.93 5.48 10.55
C ASP A 128 18.08 6.74 10.35
N SER A 129 17.31 6.80 9.26
CA SER A 129 16.43 7.93 9.01
C SER A 129 15.19 7.88 9.91
N SER A 130 14.73 9.04 10.36
CA SER A 130 13.38 9.15 10.94
C SER A 130 12.33 8.85 9.87
N ILE A 131 11.52 7.81 10.10
CA ILE A 131 10.49 7.33 9.16
C ILE A 131 9.15 7.23 9.87
N MET A 132 8.13 7.85 9.28
CA MET A 132 6.73 7.71 9.67
C MET A 132 6.04 6.80 8.66
N PHE A 133 5.39 5.75 9.16
CA PHE A 133 4.51 4.90 8.37
C PHE A 133 3.08 5.25 8.69
N SER A 134 2.27 5.50 7.67
CA SER A 134 0.83 5.68 7.81
C SER A 134 0.12 4.62 6.98
N THR A 135 -0.79 3.89 7.62
CA THR A 135 -1.76 3.04 6.94
C THR A 135 -3.05 3.82 6.78
N GLY A 136 -3.68 3.71 5.61
CA GLY A 136 -4.86 4.47 5.29
C GLY A 136 -5.80 3.74 4.36
N TYR A 137 -7.03 4.19 4.38
CA TYR A 137 -8.10 3.72 3.50
C TYR A 137 -8.56 4.89 2.64
N ALA A 138 -8.69 4.68 1.34
CA ALA A 138 -9.21 5.66 0.38
C ALA A 138 -10.46 5.09 -0.31
N GLY A 139 -11.60 5.71 -0.03
CA GLY A 139 -12.86 5.45 -0.73
C GLY A 139 -13.02 6.38 -1.92
N VAL A 140 -13.34 5.85 -3.10
CA VAL A 140 -13.57 6.63 -4.33
C VAL A 140 -14.96 6.33 -4.89
N PHE A 141 -15.64 7.37 -5.36
CA PHE A 141 -16.93 7.31 -6.04
C PHE A 141 -16.90 8.26 -7.26
#